data_AF-A0A3F3QFL0-F1
#
_entry.id   AF-A0A3F3QFL0-F1
#
_cell.length_a   1.000
_cell.length_b   1.000
_cell.length_c   1.000
_cell.angle_alpha   90.00
_cell.angle_beta   90.00
_cell.angle_gamma   90.00
#
_symmetry.space_group_name_H-M   'P 1'
#
loop_
_entity.id
_entity.type
_entity.pdbx_description
1 polymer ?
#
loop_
_entity_poly.entity_id
_entity_poly.type
_entity_poly.pdbx_seq_one_letter_code
_entity_poly.pdbx_strand_id
1 'polypeptide(L)'
;METLKAVFFGPDPQTQMRKCNQLIRANTRQLDRDIAQLKTLESKTRQYIMNSSKRAQRNPSQAKQANMEAKTFARELVRIRKQSTRLHTSRAQLQSVQMQVNEAFSVRKIQGSLKKSTGIMKDVNTLVRMPELNATMRQLSTELVRAGIIEEMVDDAIPNNELLEEEEEEAEEEVDKVLQEILHGKLSQVEGVQPEKPLEEAPEPEDEFADQEATLEQMRGRLEALKS
;
A
#
# COMPACT_ATOMS: atom_id res chain seq x y z
N MET A 1 -37.82 -10.68 -26.50
CA MET A 1 -37.23 -12.04 -26.55
C MET A 1 -36.36 -12.36 -25.33
N GLU A 2 -35.77 -11.38 -24.64
CA GLU A 2 -34.89 -11.64 -23.48
C GLU A 2 -35.63 -11.98 -22.18
N THR A 3 -36.87 -11.50 -22.00
CA THR A 3 -37.63 -11.64 -20.74
C THR A 3 -38.11 -13.07 -20.46
N LEU A 4 -38.45 -13.85 -21.49
CA LEU A 4 -38.95 -15.22 -21.31
C LEU A 4 -37.82 -16.24 -21.07
N LYS A 5 -36.64 -16.03 -21.65
CA LYS A 5 -35.47 -16.90 -21.40
C LYS A 5 -34.86 -16.67 -20.01
N ALA A 6 -34.90 -15.42 -19.52
CA ALA A 6 -34.37 -15.08 -18.20
C ALA A 6 -35.11 -15.74 -17.03
N VAL A 7 -36.41 -16.04 -17.22
CA VAL A 7 -37.26 -16.70 -16.20
C VAL A 7 -36.92 -18.19 -16.04
N PHE A 8 -36.48 -18.87 -17.10
CA PHE A 8 -36.17 -20.30 -17.07
C PHE A 8 -34.67 -20.62 -16.93
N PHE A 9 -33.77 -19.72 -17.34
CA PHE A 9 -32.32 -19.98 -17.39
C PHE A 9 -31.47 -19.00 -16.58
N GLY A 10 -32.10 -18.10 -15.81
CA GLY A 10 -31.42 -17.04 -15.08
C GLY A 10 -31.00 -15.86 -15.97
N PRO A 11 -30.41 -14.80 -15.38
CA PRO A 11 -30.02 -13.61 -16.13
C PRO A 11 -28.92 -13.93 -17.15
N ASP A 12 -28.99 -13.33 -18.33
CA ASP A 12 -28.00 -13.52 -19.39
C ASP A 12 -26.57 -13.19 -18.89
N PRO A 13 -25.60 -14.12 -19.03
CA PRO A 13 -24.23 -13.92 -18.53
C PRO A 13 -23.55 -12.67 -19.09
N GLN A 14 -23.85 -12.29 -20.34
CA GLN A 14 -23.28 -11.09 -20.94
C GLN A 14 -23.83 -9.82 -20.30
N THR A 15 -25.12 -9.82 -19.95
CA THR A 15 -25.77 -8.74 -19.20
C THR A 15 -25.22 -8.63 -17.77
N GLN A 16 -25.01 -9.75 -17.07
CA GLN A 16 -24.36 -9.78 -15.75
C GLN A 16 -22.94 -9.22 -15.79
N MET A 17 -22.13 -9.64 -16.77
CA MET A 17 -20.78 -9.14 -16.97
C MET A 17 -20.74 -7.63 -17.21
N ARG A 18 -21.67 -7.11 -18.03
CA ARG A 18 -21.80 -5.66 -18.28
C ARG A 18 -22.12 -4.91 -17.00
N LYS A 19 -23.05 -5.41 -16.19
CA LYS A 19 -23.44 -4.80 -14.91
C LYS A 19 -22.29 -4.77 -13.91
N CYS A 20 -21.58 -5.89 -13.74
CA CYS A 20 -20.40 -5.96 -12.86
C CYS A 20 -19.31 -4.97 -13.30
N ASN A 21 -18.99 -4.94 -14.60
CA ASN A 21 -18.03 -3.99 -15.15
C ASN A 21 -18.46 -2.53 -15.00
N GLN A 22 -19.75 -2.22 -15.11
CA GLN A 22 -20.27 -0.87 -14.89
C GLN A 22 -20.07 -0.43 -13.44
N LEU A 23 -20.39 -1.29 -12.47
CA LEU A 23 -20.19 -1.03 -11.04
C LEU A 23 -18.70 -0.81 -10.73
N ILE A 24 -17.84 -1.70 -11.23
CA ILE A 24 -16.38 -1.58 -11.04
C ILE A 24 -15.86 -0.26 -11.61
N ARG A 25 -16.24 0.11 -12.85
CA ARG A 25 -15.80 1.37 -13.47
C ARG A 25 -16.31 2.60 -12.74
N ALA A 26 -17.54 2.58 -12.22
CA ALA A 26 -18.08 3.68 -11.43
C ALA A 26 -17.25 3.89 -10.16
N ASN A 27 -16.91 2.81 -9.46
CA ASN A 27 -16.05 2.82 -8.29
C ASN A 27 -14.63 3.27 -8.60
N THR A 28 -14.03 2.82 -9.70
CA THR A 28 -12.70 3.30 -10.11
C THR A 28 -12.70 4.81 -10.31
N ARG A 29 -13.72 5.35 -11.01
CA ARG A 29 -13.82 6.81 -11.21
C ARG A 29 -14.03 7.57 -9.91
N GLN A 30 -14.74 6.97 -8.94
CA GLN A 30 -14.91 7.58 -7.62
C GLN A 30 -13.56 7.68 -6.89
N LEU A 31 -12.81 6.57 -6.80
CA LEU A 31 -11.47 6.56 -6.22
C LEU A 31 -10.52 7.53 -6.91
N ASP A 32 -10.57 7.62 -8.24
CA ASP A 32 -9.72 8.53 -9.02
C ASP A 32 -9.98 10.00 -8.67
N ARG A 33 -11.25 10.35 -8.46
CA ARG A 33 -11.63 11.71 -8.01
C ARG A 33 -11.15 11.97 -6.59
N ASP A 34 -11.36 11.01 -5.68
CA ASP A 34 -11.00 11.16 -4.28
C ASP A 34 -9.48 11.26 -4.10
N ILE A 35 -8.69 10.46 -4.84
CA ILE A 35 -7.23 10.57 -4.91
C ILE A 35 -6.79 11.94 -5.42
N ALA A 36 -7.43 12.46 -6.49
CA ALA A 36 -7.09 13.78 -7.04
C ALA A 36 -7.43 14.92 -6.05
N GLN A 37 -8.53 14.79 -5.30
CA GLN A 37 -8.90 15.73 -4.24
C GLN A 37 -7.89 15.70 -3.08
N LEU A 38 -7.51 14.51 -2.61
CA LEU A 38 -6.49 14.35 -1.56
C LEU A 38 -5.14 14.91 -1.98
N LYS A 39 -4.70 14.70 -3.22
CA LYS A 39 -3.45 15.29 -3.72
C LYS A 39 -3.48 16.83 -3.68
N THR A 40 -4.62 17.42 -4.03
CA THR A 40 -4.81 18.88 -3.97
C THR A 40 -4.82 19.37 -2.53
N LEU A 41 -5.46 18.62 -1.63
CA LEU A 41 -5.50 18.91 -0.20
C LEU A 41 -4.10 18.81 0.42
N GLU A 42 -3.34 17.76 0.11
CA GLU A 42 -1.95 17.56 0.56
C GLU A 42 -1.07 18.77 0.20
N SER A 43 -1.16 19.24 -1.05
CA SER A 43 -0.40 20.41 -1.51
C SER A 43 -0.77 21.68 -0.74
N LYS A 44 -2.07 21.90 -0.49
CA LYS A 44 -2.55 23.04 0.31
C LYS A 44 -2.09 22.95 1.76
N THR A 45 -2.18 21.78 2.39
CA THR A 45 -1.74 21.56 3.78
C THR A 45 -0.23 21.80 3.91
N ARG A 46 0.57 21.33 2.95
CA ARG A 46 2.01 21.65 2.88
C ARG A 46 2.26 23.15 2.80
N GLN A 47 1.47 23.88 2.00
CA GLN A 47 1.57 25.34 1.93
C GLN A 47 1.18 26.03 3.24
N TYR A 48 0.16 25.54 3.96
CA TYR A 48 -0.22 26.06 5.27
C TYR A 48 0.88 25.89 6.31
N ILE A 49 1.56 24.74 6.34
CA ILE A 49 2.72 24.49 7.22
C ILE A 49 3.83 25.52 6.95
N MET A 50 4.19 25.72 5.67
CA MET A 50 5.21 26.71 5.29
C MET A 50 4.83 28.14 5.67
N ASN A 51 3.56 28.51 5.47
CA ASN A 51 3.07 29.85 5.79
C ASN A 51 3.06 30.11 7.31
N SER A 52 2.64 29.13 8.11
CA SER A 52 2.68 29.22 9.57
C SER A 52 4.11 29.32 10.09
N SER A 53 5.04 28.54 9.56
CA SER A 53 6.47 28.67 9.92
C SER A 53 7.06 30.03 9.56
N LYS A 54 6.81 30.55 8.35
CA LYS A 54 7.24 31.91 7.96
C LYS A 54 6.65 33.00 8.87
N ARG A 55 5.42 32.82 9.35
CA ARG A 55 4.78 33.75 10.31
C ARG A 55 5.48 33.72 11.66
N ALA A 56 5.86 32.54 12.15
CA ALA A 56 6.61 32.38 13.39
C ALA A 56 7.96 33.11 13.34
N GLN A 57 8.65 33.06 12.19
CA GLN A 57 9.93 33.74 11.99
C GLN A 57 9.80 35.28 11.95
N ARG A 58 8.73 35.81 11.33
CA ARG A 58 8.53 37.26 11.19
C ARG A 58 8.00 37.94 12.46
N ASN A 59 7.18 37.25 13.24
CA ASN A 59 6.52 37.80 14.41
C ASN A 59 6.83 36.96 15.65
N PRO A 60 7.91 37.26 16.40
CA PRO A 60 8.29 36.51 17.60
C PRO A 60 7.19 36.44 18.67
N SER A 61 6.34 37.47 18.77
CA SER A 61 5.20 37.49 19.71
C SER A 61 4.13 36.44 19.39
N GLN A 62 3.99 36.04 18.12
CA GLN A 62 3.04 35.02 17.66
C GLN A 62 3.70 33.67 17.36
N ALA A 63 5.01 33.52 17.61
CA ALA A 63 5.76 32.32 17.27
C ALA A 63 5.20 31.05 17.92
N LYS A 64 4.78 31.13 19.19
CA LYS A 64 4.17 29.99 19.90
C LYS A 64 2.89 29.50 19.21
N GLN A 65 2.01 30.42 18.85
CA GLN A 65 0.75 30.10 18.16
C GLN A 65 1.01 29.53 16.77
N ALA A 66 1.89 30.18 16.00
CA ALA A 66 2.23 29.75 14.65
C ALA A 66 2.89 28.35 14.62
N ASN A 67 3.69 28.01 15.63
CA ASN A 67 4.26 26.67 15.77
C ASN A 67 3.20 25.61 16.12
N MET A 68 2.23 25.94 16.98
CA MET A 68 1.10 25.03 17.27
C MET A 68 0.21 24.78 16.05
N GLU A 69 -0.05 25.82 15.25
CA GLU A 69 -0.74 25.69 13.96
C GLU A 69 0.03 24.79 13.00
N ALA A 70 1.36 24.98 12.87
CA ALA A 70 2.20 24.14 12.02
C ALA A 70 2.17 22.67 12.44
N LYS A 71 2.25 22.37 13.75
CA LYS A 71 2.14 20.99 14.28
C LYS A 71 0.76 20.39 13.98
N THR A 72 -0.30 21.20 14.06
CA THR A 72 -1.67 20.74 13.74
C THR A 72 -1.84 20.42 12.26
N PHE A 73 -1.32 21.26 11.36
CA PHE A 73 -1.32 20.96 9.93
C PHE A 73 -0.41 19.78 9.58
N ALA A 74 0.68 19.55 10.31
CA ALA A 74 1.52 18.37 10.12
C ALA A 74 0.79 17.06 10.48
N ARG A 75 0.02 17.03 11.59
CA ARG A 75 -0.88 15.90 11.93
C ARG A 75 -1.86 15.61 10.81
N GLU A 76 -2.53 16.65 10.32
CA GLU A 76 -3.49 16.51 9.21
C GLU A 76 -2.82 15.98 7.93
N LEU A 77 -1.57 16.40 7.67
CA LEU A 77 -0.82 15.90 6.52
C LEU A 77 -0.49 14.41 6.62
N VAL A 78 -0.18 13.91 7.83
CA VAL A 78 0.02 12.47 8.06
C VAL A 78 -1.27 11.71 7.75
N ARG A 79 -2.43 12.19 8.23
CA ARG A 79 -3.74 11.58 7.92
C ARG A 79 -4.04 11.54 6.43
N ILE A 80 -3.79 12.64 5.73
CA ILE A 80 -3.97 12.73 4.27
C ILE A 80 -3.07 11.72 3.55
N ARG A 81 -1.82 11.54 3.99
CA ARG A 81 -0.90 10.55 3.41
C ARG A 81 -1.38 9.12 3.65
N LYS A 82 -1.79 8.77 4.88
CA LYS A 82 -2.35 7.45 5.20
C LYS A 82 -3.61 7.16 4.35
N GLN A 83 -4.54 8.11 4.30
CA GLN A 83 -5.74 7.99 3.48
C GLN A 83 -5.42 7.84 1.98
N SER A 84 -4.45 8.59 1.46
CA SER A 84 -4.00 8.49 0.07
C SER A 84 -3.46 7.08 -0.23
N THR A 85 -2.59 6.55 0.62
CA THR A 85 -2.05 5.18 0.51
C THR A 85 -3.16 4.13 0.51
N ARG A 86 -4.14 4.27 1.41
CA ARG A 86 -5.30 3.38 1.49
C ARG A 86 -6.15 3.41 0.22
N LEU A 87 -6.43 4.60 -0.33
CA LEU A 87 -7.18 4.74 -1.59
C LEU A 87 -6.39 4.18 -2.79
N HIS A 88 -5.08 4.38 -2.84
CA HIS A 88 -4.22 3.80 -3.88
C HIS A 88 -4.22 2.26 -3.84
N THR A 89 -4.12 1.69 -2.64
CA THR A 89 -4.20 0.24 -2.42
C THR A 89 -5.56 -0.30 -2.85
N SER A 90 -6.64 0.38 -2.46
CA SER A 90 -8.01 0.02 -2.84
C SER A 90 -8.24 0.11 -4.35
N ARG A 91 -7.64 1.10 -5.02
CA ARG A 91 -7.67 1.21 -6.49
C ARG A 91 -7.01 0.00 -7.15
N ALA A 92 -5.84 -0.41 -6.66
CA ALA A 92 -5.13 -1.57 -7.19
C ALA A 92 -5.91 -2.87 -6.97
N GLN A 93 -6.49 -3.06 -5.78
CA GLN A 93 -7.37 -4.19 -5.48
C GLN A 93 -8.59 -4.22 -6.40
N LEU A 94 -9.22 -3.06 -6.66
CA LEU A 94 -10.35 -2.97 -7.57
C LEU A 94 -9.97 -3.33 -9.02
N GLN A 95 -8.78 -2.93 -9.48
CA GLN A 95 -8.26 -3.32 -10.79
C GLN A 95 -7.98 -4.83 -10.87
N SER A 96 -7.44 -5.42 -9.82
CA SER A 96 -7.27 -6.88 -9.69
C SER A 96 -8.62 -7.60 -9.82
N VAL A 97 -9.64 -7.16 -9.05
CA VAL A 97 -11.01 -7.69 -9.14
C VAL A 97 -11.57 -7.55 -10.55
N GLN A 98 -11.36 -6.40 -11.21
CA GLN A 98 -11.81 -6.21 -12.59
C GLN A 98 -11.23 -7.25 -13.55
N MET A 99 -9.93 -7.51 -13.46
CA MET A 99 -9.26 -8.49 -14.30
C MET A 99 -9.78 -9.90 -14.03
N GLN A 100 -9.82 -10.30 -12.76
CA GLN A 100 -10.27 -11.63 -12.34
C GLN A 100 -11.75 -11.88 -12.70
N VAL A 101 -12.62 -10.87 -12.58
CA VAL A 101 -14.03 -10.98 -12.99
C VAL A 101 -14.16 -11.17 -14.51
N ASN A 102 -13.41 -10.39 -15.30
CA ASN A 102 -13.43 -10.53 -16.76
C ASN A 102 -12.87 -11.89 -17.21
N GLU A 103 -11.84 -12.39 -16.54
CA GLU A 103 -11.32 -13.73 -16.73
C GLU A 103 -12.40 -14.78 -16.43
N ALA A 104 -13.06 -14.71 -15.27
CA ALA A 104 -14.11 -15.64 -14.88
C ALA A 104 -15.26 -15.72 -15.91
N PHE A 105 -15.72 -14.57 -16.40
CA PHE A 105 -16.74 -14.53 -17.46
C PHE A 105 -16.23 -15.08 -18.81
N SER A 106 -14.95 -14.84 -19.14
CA SER A 106 -14.34 -15.37 -20.37
C SER A 106 -14.19 -16.89 -20.32
N VAL A 107 -13.73 -17.42 -19.18
CA VAL A 107 -13.64 -18.87 -18.93
C VAL A 107 -15.01 -19.52 -19.03
N ARG A 108 -16.05 -18.92 -18.44
CA ARG A 108 -17.43 -19.41 -18.58
C ARG A 108 -17.90 -19.45 -20.03
N LYS A 109 -17.53 -18.46 -20.85
CA LYS A 109 -17.89 -18.43 -22.28
C LYS A 109 -17.20 -19.55 -23.07
N ILE A 110 -15.96 -19.88 -22.73
CA ILE A 110 -15.16 -20.90 -23.45
C ILE A 110 -15.50 -22.31 -22.97
N GLN A 111 -15.48 -22.54 -21.66
CA GLN A 111 -15.63 -23.86 -21.05
C GLN A 111 -17.09 -24.22 -20.72
N GLY A 112 -18.00 -23.25 -20.73
CA GLY A 112 -19.40 -23.43 -20.31
C GLY A 112 -19.59 -23.55 -18.80
N SER A 113 -18.56 -24.00 -18.06
CA SER A 113 -18.53 -24.05 -16.60
C SER A 113 -17.82 -22.84 -16.01
N LEU A 114 -18.33 -22.36 -14.87
CA LEU A 114 -17.72 -21.28 -14.10
C LEU A 114 -17.00 -21.89 -12.87
N LYS A 115 -15.73 -21.55 -12.67
CA LYS A 115 -15.02 -21.88 -11.44
C LYS A 115 -15.24 -20.76 -10.43
N LYS A 116 -15.67 -21.13 -9.22
CA LYS A 116 -15.78 -20.20 -8.10
C LYS A 116 -14.38 -19.71 -7.71
N SER A 117 -14.24 -18.40 -7.47
CA SER A 117 -12.96 -17.79 -7.09
C SER A 117 -13.02 -17.24 -5.68
N THR A 118 -12.26 -17.87 -4.78
CA THR A 118 -12.04 -17.39 -3.42
C THR A 118 -11.16 -16.14 -3.39
N GLY A 119 -10.31 -15.93 -4.41
CA GLY A 119 -9.50 -14.72 -4.56
C GLY A 119 -10.35 -13.48 -4.80
N ILE A 120 -11.26 -13.54 -5.79
CA ILE A 120 -12.23 -12.45 -6.07
C ILE A 120 -13.04 -12.16 -4.81
N MET A 121 -13.48 -13.21 -4.12
CA MET A 121 -14.27 -13.11 -2.90
C MET A 121 -13.53 -12.33 -1.79
N LYS A 122 -12.25 -12.64 -1.54
CA LYS A 122 -11.42 -11.94 -0.54
C LYS A 122 -11.19 -10.47 -0.90
N ASP A 123 -10.86 -10.20 -2.17
CA ASP A 123 -10.58 -8.85 -2.64
C ASP A 123 -11.84 -7.97 -2.57
N VAL A 124 -13.00 -8.51 -3.00
CA VAL A 124 -14.29 -7.81 -2.90
C VAL A 124 -14.67 -7.56 -1.44
N ASN A 125 -14.48 -8.52 -0.53
CA ASN A 125 -14.75 -8.33 0.90
C ASN A 125 -13.88 -7.22 1.51
N THR A 126 -12.61 -7.14 1.11
CA THR A 126 -11.72 -6.05 1.52
C THR A 126 -12.23 -4.69 1.05
N LEU A 127 -12.68 -4.60 -0.21
CA LEU A 127 -13.23 -3.38 -0.79
C LEU A 127 -14.60 -2.99 -0.22
N VAL A 128 -15.40 -3.93 0.27
CA VAL A 128 -16.69 -3.64 0.96
C VAL A 128 -16.46 -2.89 2.27
N ARG A 129 -15.35 -3.11 2.95
CA ARG A 129 -15.02 -2.42 4.22
C ARG A 129 -14.63 -0.94 4.03
N MET A 130 -14.28 -0.54 2.80
CA MET A 130 -13.94 0.83 2.49
C MET A 130 -15.21 1.72 2.49
N PRO A 131 -15.30 2.76 3.34
CA PRO A 131 -16.51 3.57 3.46
C PRO A 131 -16.91 4.23 2.13
N GLU A 132 -15.94 4.59 1.29
CA GLU A 132 -16.16 5.21 -0.01
C GLU A 132 -16.79 4.25 -1.04
N LEU A 133 -16.64 2.94 -0.86
CA LEU A 133 -17.05 1.89 -1.81
C LEU A 133 -18.11 0.93 -1.26
N ASN A 134 -18.39 1.02 0.03
CA ASN A 134 -19.18 0.07 0.82
C ASN A 134 -20.53 -0.29 0.17
N ALA A 135 -21.30 0.70 -0.29
CA ALA A 135 -22.62 0.47 -0.88
C ALA A 135 -22.55 -0.22 -2.25
N THR A 136 -21.66 0.23 -3.12
CA THR A 136 -21.54 -0.27 -4.51
C THR A 136 -20.80 -1.60 -4.56
N MET A 137 -19.85 -1.86 -3.65
CA MET A 137 -19.16 -3.14 -3.56
C MET A 137 -20.04 -4.23 -2.97
N ARG A 138 -20.97 -3.91 -2.05
CA ARG A 138 -22.02 -4.85 -1.65
C ARG A 138 -22.89 -5.25 -2.83
N GLN A 139 -23.30 -4.28 -3.65
CA GLN A 139 -24.06 -4.57 -4.87
C GLN A 139 -23.26 -5.43 -5.84
N LEU A 140 -21.98 -5.13 -6.05
CA LEU A 140 -21.09 -5.96 -6.88
C LEU A 140 -20.99 -7.39 -6.32
N SER A 141 -20.79 -7.54 -5.01
CA SER A 141 -20.73 -8.84 -4.33
C SER A 141 -22.00 -9.65 -4.60
N THR A 142 -23.19 -9.06 -4.41
CA THR A 142 -24.46 -9.72 -4.70
C THR A 142 -24.59 -10.15 -6.17
N GLU A 143 -24.15 -9.31 -7.11
CA GLU A 143 -24.17 -9.67 -8.54
C GLU A 143 -23.18 -10.78 -8.88
N LEU A 144 -22.00 -10.82 -8.24
CA LEU A 144 -21.01 -11.88 -8.41
C LEU A 144 -21.49 -13.21 -7.80
N VAL A 145 -22.19 -13.18 -6.66
CA VAL A 145 -22.86 -14.35 -6.07
C VAL A 145 -23.93 -14.88 -7.04
N ARG A 146 -24.80 -13.99 -7.55
CA ARG A 146 -25.83 -14.36 -8.54
C ARG A 146 -25.25 -14.90 -9.85
N ALA A 147 -24.07 -14.42 -10.24
CA ALA A 147 -23.34 -14.92 -11.40
C ALA A 147 -22.68 -16.28 -11.15
N GLY A 148 -22.57 -16.71 -9.88
CA GLY A 148 -21.90 -17.93 -9.45
C GLY A 148 -20.37 -17.82 -9.39
N ILE A 149 -19.82 -16.59 -9.47
CA ILE A 149 -18.38 -16.34 -9.51
C ILE A 149 -17.77 -16.47 -8.11
N ILE A 150 -18.50 -16.02 -7.10
CA ILE A 150 -18.12 -16.13 -5.70
C ILE A 150 -19.21 -16.88 -4.93
N GLU A 151 -18.85 -17.46 -3.80
CA GLU A 151 -19.82 -18.10 -2.92
C GLU A 151 -20.53 -17.05 -2.07
N GLU A 152 -21.77 -17.34 -1.69
CA GLU A 152 -22.48 -16.55 -0.70
C GLU A 152 -21.78 -16.72 0.64
N MET A 153 -20.99 -15.73 1.04
CA MET A 153 -20.48 -15.65 2.40
C MET A 153 -21.66 -15.29 3.29
N VAL A 154 -22.09 -16.22 4.13
CA VAL A 154 -22.78 -15.87 5.38
C VAL A 154 -21.77 -15.04 6.18
N ASP A 155 -22.20 -13.93 6.80
CA ASP A 155 -21.39 -12.96 7.57
C ASP A 155 -20.65 -13.61 8.77
N ASP A 156 -19.82 -14.62 8.55
CA ASP A 156 -18.84 -15.06 9.51
C ASP A 156 -17.79 -13.97 9.57
N ALA A 157 -17.89 -13.19 10.65
CA ALA A 157 -16.98 -12.18 11.10
C ALA A 157 -15.54 -12.74 11.12
N ILE A 158 -14.86 -12.72 9.97
CA ILE A 158 -13.41 -12.76 9.91
C ILE A 158 -12.96 -11.30 9.97
N PRO A 159 -12.58 -10.78 11.15
CA PRO A 159 -11.98 -9.47 11.25
C PRO A 159 -10.59 -9.56 10.61
N ASN A 160 -10.49 -9.21 9.33
CA ASN A 160 -9.21 -8.65 8.85
C ASN A 160 -9.14 -7.23 9.43
N ASN A 161 -8.77 -7.15 10.71
CA ASN A 161 -8.64 -5.91 11.49
C ASN A 161 -7.51 -5.00 10.96
N GLU A 162 -6.64 -5.51 10.09
CA GLU A 162 -5.46 -4.79 9.61
C GLU A 162 -5.75 -3.48 8.86
N LEU A 163 -6.96 -3.27 8.33
CA LEU A 163 -7.31 -2.04 7.60
C LEU A 163 -8.17 -1.04 8.39
N LEU A 164 -8.69 -1.43 9.56
CA LEU A 164 -9.61 -0.60 10.36
C LEU A 164 -9.09 -0.29 11.77
N GLU A 165 -8.03 -0.94 12.25
CA GLU A 165 -7.30 -0.55 13.46
C GLU A 165 -6.30 0.60 13.20
N GLU A 166 -6.70 1.65 12.49
CA GLU A 166 -5.90 2.88 12.31
C GLU A 166 -6.29 3.97 13.34
N GLU A 167 -6.62 3.57 14.57
CA GLU A 167 -6.71 4.50 15.72
C GLU A 167 -5.43 4.42 16.57
N GLU A 168 -4.29 4.18 15.93
CA GLU A 168 -3.00 4.50 16.54
C GLU A 168 -2.92 6.03 16.67
N GLU A 169 -2.75 6.52 17.89
CA GLU A 169 -2.27 7.87 18.13
C GLU A 169 -1.11 8.13 17.17
N GLU A 170 -1.29 9.11 16.26
CA GLU A 170 -0.21 9.52 15.36
C GLU A 170 1.02 9.78 16.21
N ALA A 171 2.04 8.93 16.08
CA ALA A 171 3.24 9.04 16.88
C ALA A 171 3.74 10.49 16.74
N GLU A 172 3.88 11.20 17.85
CA GLU A 172 4.33 12.60 17.79
C GLU A 172 5.65 12.73 17.02
N GLU A 173 6.47 11.67 17.06
CA GLU A 173 7.68 11.52 16.25
C GLU A 173 7.41 11.55 14.73
N GLU A 174 6.35 10.91 14.22
CA GLU A 174 5.99 10.95 12.79
C GLU A 174 5.59 12.36 12.38
N VAL A 175 4.81 13.04 13.22
CA VAL A 175 4.38 14.43 13.00
C VAL A 175 5.59 15.37 12.96
N ASP A 176 6.51 15.21 13.91
CA ASP A 176 7.72 16.03 13.99
C ASP A 176 8.66 15.75 12.81
N LYS A 177 8.81 14.49 12.38
CA LYS A 177 9.53 14.12 11.14
C LYS A 177 8.94 14.81 9.92
N VAL A 178 7.63 14.75 9.72
CA VAL A 178 6.96 15.40 8.57
C VAL A 178 7.09 16.92 8.62
N LEU A 179 7.00 17.51 9.81
CA LEU A 179 7.20 18.95 10.00
C LEU A 179 8.65 19.34 9.65
N GLN A 180 9.64 18.56 10.09
CA GLN A 180 11.03 18.76 9.73
C GLN A 180 11.27 18.60 8.22
N GLU A 181 10.74 17.53 7.60
CA GLU A 181 10.84 17.27 6.15
C GLU A 181 10.38 18.46 5.30
N ILE A 182 9.32 19.16 5.75
CA ILE A 182 8.73 20.28 5.00
C ILE A 182 9.48 21.58 5.27
N LEU A 183 9.88 21.83 6.53
CA LEU A 183 10.48 23.09 6.93
C LEU A 183 11.97 23.17 6.65
N HIS A 184 12.70 22.07 6.79
CA HIS A 184 14.09 21.94 6.34
C HIS A 184 14.19 21.59 4.85
N GLY A 185 13.07 21.70 4.13
CA GLY A 185 12.80 21.11 2.82
C GLY A 185 14.02 21.03 1.92
N LYS A 186 14.33 19.80 1.48
CA LYS A 186 15.14 19.43 0.30
C LYS A 186 15.68 20.61 -0.53
N LEU A 187 16.60 21.35 0.08
CA LEU A 187 17.55 22.30 -0.49
C LEU A 187 18.99 21.84 -0.20
N SER A 188 19.17 20.69 0.46
CA SER A 188 20.02 19.67 -0.14
C SER A 188 19.10 19.01 -1.18
N GLN A 189 19.23 19.33 -2.47
CA GLN A 189 19.89 18.42 -3.39
C GLN A 189 19.32 16.99 -3.16
N VAL A 190 18.83 16.28 -4.17
CA VAL A 190 19.74 15.38 -4.89
C VAL A 190 21.20 15.60 -4.46
N GLU A 191 21.49 15.38 -3.16
CA GLU A 191 22.79 15.01 -2.69
C GLU A 191 23.00 13.81 -3.55
N GLY A 192 23.95 13.98 -4.47
CA GLY A 192 24.15 13.05 -5.55
C GLY A 192 24.00 11.65 -4.98
N VAL A 193 23.49 10.75 -5.80
CA VAL A 193 24.06 9.42 -5.75
C VAL A 193 25.57 9.67 -5.69
N GLN A 194 26.14 9.66 -4.48
CA GLN A 194 27.54 9.43 -4.31
C GLN A 194 27.66 8.14 -5.09
N PRO A 195 28.44 8.10 -6.19
CA PRO A 195 28.70 6.82 -6.82
C PRO A 195 29.06 5.92 -5.66
N GLU A 196 28.26 4.86 -5.45
CA GLU A 196 28.62 3.81 -4.53
C GLU A 196 30.09 3.60 -4.81
N LYS A 197 30.93 3.90 -3.80
CA LYS A 197 32.33 3.53 -3.89
C LYS A 197 32.30 2.10 -4.38
N PRO A 198 32.97 1.78 -5.51
CA PRO A 198 33.04 0.41 -5.97
C PRO A 198 33.29 -0.45 -4.76
N LEU A 199 32.43 -1.46 -4.57
CA LEU A 199 32.66 -2.51 -3.59
C LEU A 199 34.13 -2.84 -3.68
N GLU A 200 34.88 -2.41 -2.66
CA GLU A 200 36.25 -2.84 -2.46
C GLU A 200 36.08 -4.33 -2.23
N GLU A 201 36.37 -5.11 -3.26
CA GLU A 201 36.64 -6.53 -3.14
C GLU A 201 37.49 -6.68 -1.89
N ALA A 202 36.96 -7.44 -0.93
CA ALA A 202 37.72 -7.83 0.23
C ALA A 202 39.08 -8.35 -0.26
N PRO A 203 40.21 -7.87 0.28
CA PRO A 203 41.49 -8.49 -0.03
C PRO A 203 41.36 -9.98 0.33
N GLU A 204 41.68 -10.83 -0.63
CA GLU A 204 41.82 -12.26 -0.40
C GLU A 204 42.73 -12.48 0.81
N PRO A 205 42.43 -13.45 1.70
CA PRO A 205 43.29 -13.75 2.82
C PRO A 205 44.52 -14.51 2.31
N GLU A 206 45.50 -13.82 1.75
CA GLU A 206 46.81 -14.40 1.42
C GLU A 206 47.71 -14.54 2.67
N ASP A 207 47.38 -13.89 3.79
CA ASP A 207 48.20 -13.89 5.01
C ASP A 207 47.93 -15.06 6.00
N GLU A 208 46.90 -15.89 5.80
CA GLU A 208 46.63 -17.02 6.71
C GLU A 208 47.56 -18.24 6.50
N PHE A 209 48.23 -18.36 5.35
CA PHE A 209 49.11 -19.49 5.08
C PHE A 209 50.50 -19.35 5.74
N ALA A 210 51.02 -18.12 5.84
CA ALA A 210 52.32 -17.86 6.49
C ALA A 210 52.27 -18.08 8.01
N ASP A 211 51.15 -17.69 8.65
CA ASP A 211 50.94 -17.88 10.08
C ASP A 211 50.73 -19.37 10.46
N GLN A 212 50.17 -20.17 9.57
CA GLN A 212 50.03 -21.62 9.77
C GLN A 212 51.37 -22.37 9.69
N GLU A 213 52.28 -21.95 8.80
CA GLU A 213 53.60 -22.58 8.67
C GLU A 213 54.50 -22.25 9.87
N ALA A 214 54.51 -20.99 10.31
CA ALA A 214 55.26 -20.56 11.49
C ALA A 214 54.77 -21.23 12.78
N THR A 215 53.45 -21.43 12.91
CA THR A 215 52.87 -22.14 14.06
C THR A 215 53.16 -23.64 14.03
N LEU A 216 53.16 -24.28 12.86
CA LEU A 216 53.56 -25.68 12.69
C LEU A 216 55.03 -25.91 13.01
N GLU A 217 55.91 -24.99 12.64
CA GLU A 217 57.34 -25.09 12.93
C GLU A 217 57.63 -24.92 14.43
N GLN A 218 56.92 -24.00 15.10
CA GLN A 218 57.00 -23.86 16.56
C GLN A 218 56.49 -25.11 17.30
N MET A 219 55.49 -25.80 16.75
CA MET A 219 54.99 -27.08 17.29
C MET A 219 56.00 -28.22 17.08
N ARG A 220 56.70 -28.27 15.94
CA ARG A 220 57.77 -29.26 15.68
C ARG A 220 58.95 -29.10 16.64
N GLY A 221 59.42 -27.87 16.86
CA GLY A 221 60.53 -27.61 17.79
C GLY A 221 60.21 -28.01 19.24
N ARG A 222 58.96 -27.81 19.69
CA ARG A 222 58.50 -28.28 21.02
C ARG A 222 58.47 -29.81 21.12
N LEU A 223 58.14 -30.52 20.04
CA LEU A 223 58.11 -31.99 20.02
C LEU A 223 59.51 -32.61 19.96
N GLU A 224 60.48 -31.96 19.31
CA GLU A 224 61.88 -32.41 19.33
C GLU A 224 62.53 -32.21 20.69
N ALA A 225 62.22 -31.12 21.40
CA ALA A 225 62.68 -30.88 22.76
C ALA A 225 62.15 -31.90 23.80
N LEU A 226 61.12 -32.68 23.46
CA LEU A 226 60.61 -33.79 24.28
C LEU A 226 61.19 -35.16 23.89
N LYS A 227 62.03 -35.20 22.86
CA LYS A 227 62.70 -36.40 22.35
C LYS A 227 64.19 -36.50 22.72
N SER A 228 64.74 -35.50 23.41
CA SER A 228 66.05 -35.56 24.09
C SER A 228 65.89 -35.77 25.60
#